data_AF-A0A2E4W790-F1
#
_entry.id   AF-A0A2E4W790-F1
#
_cell.length_a   1.000
_cell.length_b   1.000
_cell.length_c   1.000
_cell.angle_alpha   90.00
_cell.angle_beta   90.00
_cell.angle_gamma   90.00
#
_symmetry.space_group_name_H-M   'P 1'
#
loop_
_entity.id
_entity.type
_entity.pdbx_description
1 polymer ?
#
loop_
_entity_poly.entity_id
_entity_poly.type
_entity_poly.pdbx_seq_one_letter_code
_entity_poly.pdbx_strand_id
1 'polypeptide(L)'
;MIFSVFNDVEYNGVKIADIFHDIGFYYDMVIDNFELEEYDIYTERPEYISYKLYGDPNLYWVLFLTNTVIDPFNDWVVEEEAVHQLTKYRYENTDGYNDIFYHVDDEGRKYYGLVEYPKGSGNWYHEGDTNRNFVQYTGTLVPVTRIEDEIDKNDEKKTIEIIKPNDIDRFLELVNDQIERVKKNGKN
;
A
#
# COMPACT_ATOMS: atom_id res chain seq x y z
N MET A 1 -21.09 3.61 -5.03
CA MET A 1 -19.84 4.37 -5.18
C MET A 1 -19.51 5.02 -3.83
N ILE A 2 -18.25 5.16 -3.41
CA ILE A 2 -17.89 5.64 -2.05
C ILE A 2 -18.59 6.96 -1.65
N PHE A 3 -18.77 7.89 -2.59
CA PHE A 3 -19.41 9.19 -2.37
C PHE A 3 -20.93 9.19 -2.50
N SER A 4 -21.55 8.06 -2.85
CA SER A 4 -23.02 7.91 -2.84
C SER A 4 -23.56 7.51 -1.46
N VAL A 5 -22.67 7.29 -0.48
CA VAL A 5 -23.06 6.98 0.91
C VAL A 5 -23.63 8.22 1.61
N PHE A 6 -23.10 9.40 1.28
CA PHE A 6 -23.55 10.68 1.82
C PHE A 6 -24.45 11.41 0.82
N ASN A 7 -25.25 12.35 1.32
CA ASN A 7 -26.04 13.23 0.47
C ASN A 7 -25.13 14.31 -0.15
N ASP A 8 -25.48 14.78 -1.34
CA ASP A 8 -24.78 15.91 -1.97
C ASP A 8 -24.68 17.12 -1.04
N VAL A 9 -23.52 17.76 -1.03
CA VAL A 9 -23.22 18.97 -0.27
C VAL A 9 -23.18 20.17 -1.20
N GLU A 10 -23.66 21.33 -0.75
CA GLU A 10 -23.53 22.57 -1.49
C GLU A 10 -22.20 23.25 -1.15
N TYR A 11 -21.39 23.48 -2.18
CA TYR A 11 -20.12 24.20 -2.05
C TYR A 11 -20.10 25.36 -3.04
N ASN A 12 -20.02 26.60 -2.52
CA ASN A 12 -20.06 27.84 -3.32
C ASN A 12 -21.25 27.92 -4.30
N GLY A 13 -22.44 27.46 -3.89
CA GLY A 13 -23.65 27.50 -4.74
C GLY A 13 -23.78 26.37 -5.75
N VAL A 14 -22.85 25.40 -5.74
CA VAL A 14 -22.88 24.22 -6.62
C VAL A 14 -23.04 22.97 -5.77
N LYS A 15 -23.97 22.08 -6.16
CA LYS A 15 -24.11 20.76 -5.53
C LYS A 15 -23.01 19.84 -6.01
N ILE A 16 -22.28 19.27 -5.07
CA ILE A 16 -21.18 18.33 -5.31
C ILE A 16 -21.38 17.08 -4.44
N ALA A 17 -20.76 15.98 -4.87
CA ALA A 17 -20.68 14.79 -4.03
C ALA A 17 -19.87 15.10 -2.76
N ASP A 18 -20.24 14.49 -1.64
CA ASP A 18 -19.61 14.76 -0.37
C ASP A 18 -18.26 14.06 -0.26
N ILE A 19 -17.20 14.86 -0.19
CA ILE A 19 -15.82 14.41 0.03
C ILE A 19 -15.28 14.92 1.37
N PHE A 20 -16.08 15.64 2.15
CA PHE A 20 -15.63 16.31 3.38
C PHE A 20 -15.88 15.45 4.62
N HIS A 21 -16.83 14.52 4.54
CA HIS A 21 -17.01 13.51 5.57
C HIS A 21 -16.06 12.34 5.33
N ASP A 22 -15.20 12.11 6.31
CA ASP A 22 -14.28 10.98 6.30
C ASP A 22 -15.04 9.67 6.54
N ILE A 23 -15.11 8.82 5.51
CA ILE A 23 -15.70 7.49 5.61
C ILE A 23 -14.82 6.54 6.43
N GLY A 24 -13.50 6.77 6.47
CA GLY A 24 -12.54 6.00 7.26
C GLY A 24 -12.87 6.06 8.75
N PHE A 25 -13.23 7.22 9.26
CA PHE A 25 -13.69 7.39 10.64
C PHE A 25 -14.85 6.46 11.03
N TYR A 26 -15.85 6.28 10.15
CA TYR A 26 -16.99 5.38 10.42
C TYR A 26 -16.61 3.92 10.26
N TYR A 27 -15.70 3.62 9.33
CA TYR A 27 -15.13 2.28 9.16
C TYR A 27 -14.39 1.84 10.43
N ASP A 28 -13.51 2.68 10.97
CA ASP A 28 -12.69 2.38 12.15
C ASP A 28 -13.55 2.09 13.40
N MET A 29 -14.71 2.74 13.53
CA MET A 29 -15.64 2.47 14.63
C MET A 29 -16.28 1.08 14.57
N VAL A 30 -16.34 0.50 13.38
CA VAL A 30 -17.13 -0.70 13.11
C VAL A 30 -16.22 -1.92 12.92
N ILE A 31 -15.04 -1.74 12.33
CA ILE A 31 -14.19 -2.83 11.87
C ILE A 31 -13.76 -3.78 12.99
N ASP A 32 -13.52 -3.29 14.20
CA ASP A 32 -13.14 -4.10 15.38
C ASP A 32 -14.17 -5.19 15.75
N ASN A 33 -15.39 -5.10 15.22
CA ASN A 33 -16.45 -6.11 15.43
C ASN A 33 -16.39 -7.28 14.43
N PHE A 34 -15.47 -7.24 13.47
CA PHE A 34 -15.35 -8.19 12.37
C PHE A 34 -13.98 -8.84 12.37
N GLU A 35 -13.93 -10.08 11.87
CA GLU A 35 -12.68 -10.80 11.66
C GLU A 35 -12.23 -10.59 10.20
N LEU A 36 -10.95 -10.27 10.02
CA LEU A 36 -10.32 -10.14 8.72
C LEU A 36 -9.75 -11.48 8.27
N GLU A 37 -9.82 -11.76 6.98
CA GLU A 37 -9.21 -12.92 6.35
C GLU A 37 -8.19 -12.48 5.31
N GLU A 38 -7.06 -13.18 5.25
CA GLU A 38 -6.07 -13.01 4.18
C GLU A 38 -6.63 -13.54 2.86
N TYR A 39 -6.39 -12.79 1.78
CA TYR A 39 -6.84 -13.13 0.45
C TYR A 39 -5.77 -12.74 -0.58
N ASP A 40 -5.33 -13.72 -1.37
CA ASP A 40 -4.33 -13.52 -2.41
C ASP A 40 -4.94 -13.00 -3.71
N ILE A 41 -4.32 -11.96 -4.24
CA ILE A 41 -4.67 -11.31 -5.50
C ILE A 41 -3.48 -11.30 -6.46
N TYR A 42 -3.79 -11.23 -7.75
CA TYR A 42 -2.78 -11.05 -8.79
C TYR A 42 -2.73 -9.57 -9.18
N THR A 43 -3.19 -9.21 -10.39
CA THR A 43 -3.16 -7.84 -10.91
C THR A 43 -4.58 -7.32 -11.18
N GLU A 44 -5.55 -7.94 -10.52
CA GLU A 44 -6.97 -7.61 -10.66
C GLU A 44 -7.26 -6.22 -10.07
N ARG A 45 -8.12 -5.46 -10.76
CA ARG A 45 -8.54 -4.15 -10.27
C ARG A 45 -9.42 -4.30 -9.02
N PRO A 46 -9.38 -3.35 -8.08
CA PRO A 46 -10.11 -3.44 -6.81
C PRO A 46 -11.63 -3.52 -7.01
N GLU A 47 -12.20 -2.86 -8.03
CA GLU A 47 -13.65 -2.96 -8.31
C GLU A 47 -14.05 -4.36 -8.80
N TYR A 48 -13.16 -5.03 -9.52
CA TYR A 48 -13.38 -6.40 -9.98
C TYR A 48 -13.28 -7.40 -8.82
N ILE A 49 -12.31 -7.21 -7.92
CA ILE A 49 -12.18 -8.03 -6.70
C ILE A 49 -13.39 -7.82 -5.78
N SER A 50 -13.84 -6.57 -5.60
CA SER A 50 -15.05 -6.26 -4.85
C SER A 50 -16.28 -6.97 -5.42
N TYR A 51 -16.44 -6.99 -6.74
CA TYR A 51 -17.53 -7.75 -7.37
C TYR A 51 -17.41 -9.26 -7.14
N LYS A 52 -16.19 -9.82 -7.22
CA LYS A 52 -15.94 -11.24 -6.99
C LYS A 52 -16.22 -11.67 -5.54
N LEU A 53 -15.87 -10.83 -4.57
CA LEU A 53 -16.03 -11.11 -3.14
C LEU A 53 -17.45 -10.80 -2.64
N TYR A 54 -17.99 -9.64 -2.99
CA TYR A 54 -19.21 -9.09 -2.38
C TYR A 54 -20.38 -8.96 -3.37
N GLY A 55 -20.20 -9.28 -4.65
CA GLY A 55 -21.24 -9.15 -5.67
C GLY A 55 -21.56 -7.73 -6.11
N ASP A 56 -20.89 -6.72 -5.53
CA ASP A 56 -21.05 -5.31 -5.90
C ASP A 56 -19.68 -4.67 -6.19
N PRO A 57 -19.42 -4.18 -7.41
CA PRO A 57 -18.19 -3.49 -7.74
C PRO A 57 -18.03 -2.17 -6.97
N ASN A 58 -19.10 -1.60 -6.42
CA ASN A 58 -19.06 -0.32 -5.71
C ASN A 58 -18.46 -0.39 -4.30
N LEU A 59 -18.23 -1.58 -3.77
CA LEU A 59 -17.71 -1.81 -2.41
C LEU A 59 -16.17 -1.85 -2.35
N TYR A 60 -15.48 -1.49 -3.44
CA TYR A 60 -14.01 -1.45 -3.51
C TYR A 60 -13.37 -0.58 -2.43
N TRP A 61 -14.09 0.42 -1.92
CA TRP A 61 -13.62 1.29 -0.85
C TRP A 61 -13.41 0.53 0.47
N VAL A 62 -14.17 -0.54 0.71
CA VAL A 62 -13.98 -1.40 1.89
C VAL A 62 -12.58 -2.03 1.82
N LEU A 63 -12.22 -2.57 0.64
CA LEU A 63 -10.89 -3.15 0.42
C LEU A 63 -9.77 -2.12 0.65
N PHE A 64 -9.97 -0.89 0.19
CA PHE A 64 -8.98 0.18 0.39
C PHE A 64 -8.81 0.55 1.85
N LEU A 65 -9.91 0.72 2.59
CA LEU A 65 -9.84 1.06 4.01
C LEU A 65 -9.23 -0.08 4.84
N THR A 66 -9.58 -1.34 4.53
CA THR A 66 -9.01 -2.51 5.21
C THR A 66 -7.51 -2.61 5.01
N ASN A 67 -7.01 -2.33 3.79
CA ASN A 67 -5.59 -2.44 3.47
C ASN A 67 -4.83 -1.13 3.59
N THR A 68 -5.41 -0.10 4.22
CA THR A 68 -4.80 1.23 4.39
C THR A 68 -4.28 1.86 3.09
N VAL A 69 -4.93 1.58 1.97
CA VAL A 69 -4.57 2.07 0.64
C VAL A 69 -4.90 3.57 0.57
N ILE A 70 -3.88 4.42 0.45
CA ILE A 70 -4.04 5.88 0.41
C ILE A 70 -4.14 6.35 -1.05
N ASP A 71 -3.22 5.89 -1.89
CA ASP A 71 -3.20 6.16 -3.33
C ASP A 71 -3.57 4.90 -4.12
N PRO A 72 -4.82 4.80 -4.61
CA PRO A 72 -5.28 3.66 -5.39
C PRO A 72 -4.42 3.29 -6.60
N PHE A 73 -3.65 4.24 -7.15
CA PHE A 73 -2.84 4.00 -8.34
C PHE A 73 -1.46 3.42 -8.05
N ASN A 74 -0.90 3.73 -6.87
CA ASN A 74 0.47 3.33 -6.51
C ASN A 74 0.50 2.29 -5.39
N ASP A 75 -0.49 2.30 -4.49
CA ASP A 75 -0.55 1.41 -3.33
C ASP A 75 -1.24 0.08 -3.63
N TRP A 76 -1.91 -0.03 -4.78
CA TRP A 76 -2.48 -1.29 -5.26
C TRP A 76 -1.45 -2.12 -6.04
N VAL A 77 -1.67 -3.44 -6.06
CA VAL A 77 -0.86 -4.36 -6.86
C VAL A 77 -1.04 -4.08 -8.36
N VAL A 78 0.08 -4.05 -9.08
CA VAL A 78 0.11 -3.82 -10.53
C VAL A 78 0.90 -4.91 -11.25
N GLU A 79 0.77 -4.96 -12.57
CA GLU A 79 1.60 -5.84 -13.40
C GLU A 79 3.08 -5.44 -13.32
N GLU A 80 3.97 -6.43 -13.39
CA GLU A 80 5.42 -6.24 -13.29
C GLU A 80 5.95 -5.23 -14.33
N GLU A 81 5.44 -5.26 -15.57
CA GLU A 81 5.78 -4.28 -16.60
C GLU A 81 5.42 -2.84 -16.20
N ALA A 82 4.30 -2.65 -15.48
CA ALA A 82 3.93 -1.36 -14.94
C ALA A 82 4.89 -0.93 -13.82
N VAL A 83 5.33 -1.86 -12.96
CA VAL A 83 6.38 -1.60 -11.95
C VAL A 83 7.66 -1.13 -12.65
N HIS A 84 8.12 -1.81 -13.70
CA HIS A 84 9.30 -1.38 -14.47
C HIS A 84 9.18 0.06 -14.99
N GLN A 85 8.04 0.42 -15.56
CA GLN A 85 7.81 1.75 -16.11
C GLN A 85 7.72 2.82 -15.01
N LEU A 86 7.01 2.54 -13.92
CA LEU A 86 6.88 3.43 -12.77
C LEU A 86 8.22 3.66 -12.08
N THR A 87 9.00 2.60 -11.86
CA THR A 87 10.34 2.67 -11.28
C THR A 87 11.29 3.45 -12.18
N LYS A 88 11.27 3.19 -13.48
CA LYS A 88 12.07 3.95 -14.45
C LYS A 88 11.72 5.45 -14.41
N TYR A 89 10.44 5.80 -14.34
CA TYR A 89 10.00 7.18 -14.23
C TYR A 89 10.44 7.82 -12.90
N ARG A 90 10.27 7.09 -11.78
CA ARG A 90 10.65 7.55 -10.44
C ARG A 90 12.13 7.88 -10.31
N TYR A 91 12.99 7.07 -10.94
CA TYR A 91 14.45 7.19 -10.86
C TYR A 91 15.09 7.78 -12.14
N GLU A 92 14.30 8.39 -13.04
CA GLU A 92 14.82 8.95 -14.30
C GLU A 92 15.86 10.07 -14.06
N ASN A 93 15.70 10.83 -12.98
CA ASN A 93 16.56 11.98 -12.63
C ASN A 93 17.61 11.67 -11.55
N THR A 94 17.76 10.41 -11.14
CA THR A 94 18.69 9.97 -10.08
C THR A 94 19.67 8.93 -10.62
N ASP A 95 20.34 8.20 -9.72
CA ASP A 95 20.97 6.92 -10.06
C ASP A 95 19.95 6.02 -10.76
N GLY A 96 20.40 5.26 -11.76
CA GLY A 96 19.53 4.51 -12.66
C GLY A 96 18.70 3.45 -11.94
N TYR A 97 17.57 3.09 -12.55
CA TYR A 97 16.64 2.11 -11.96
C TYR A 97 17.23 0.68 -11.84
N ASN A 98 18.29 0.35 -12.59
CA ASN A 98 19.03 -0.91 -12.49
C ASN A 98 20.25 -0.83 -11.56
N ASP A 99 20.49 0.31 -10.93
CA ASP A 99 21.60 0.45 -9.99
C ASP A 99 21.27 -0.24 -8.67
N ILE A 100 22.33 -0.69 -7.99
CA ILE A 100 22.23 -1.34 -6.67
C ILE A 100 21.63 -0.34 -5.68
N PHE A 101 20.54 -0.73 -5.03
CA PHE A 101 19.88 0.09 -4.03
C PHE A 101 20.42 -0.19 -2.63
N TYR A 102 20.56 -1.47 -2.28
CA TYR A 102 21.15 -1.95 -1.03
C TYR A 102 21.72 -3.35 -1.23
N HIS A 103 22.39 -3.84 -0.19
CA HIS A 103 22.80 -5.22 -0.11
C HIS A 103 22.09 -5.93 1.04
N VAL A 104 21.90 -7.25 0.92
CA VAL A 104 21.19 -8.08 1.90
C VAL A 104 22.10 -9.21 2.37
N ASP A 105 22.06 -9.52 3.67
CA ASP A 105 22.75 -10.67 4.23
C ASP A 105 21.88 -11.95 4.22
N ASP A 106 22.41 -13.04 4.77
CA ASP A 106 21.72 -14.32 4.88
C ASP A 106 20.52 -14.31 5.83
N GLU A 107 20.44 -13.32 6.73
CA GLU A 107 19.33 -13.10 7.67
C GLU A 107 18.26 -12.16 7.09
N GLY A 108 18.45 -11.62 5.88
CA GLY A 108 17.52 -10.69 5.25
C GLY A 108 17.66 -9.22 5.69
N ARG A 109 18.73 -8.87 6.41
CA ARG A 109 18.97 -7.49 6.85
C ARG A 109 19.48 -6.65 5.69
N LYS A 110 18.86 -5.49 5.48
CA LYS A 110 19.19 -4.54 4.41
C LYS A 110 20.30 -3.57 4.84
N TYR A 111 21.32 -3.42 4.01
CA TYR A 111 22.46 -2.53 4.22
C TYR A 111 22.60 -1.55 3.05
N TYR A 112 22.44 -0.25 3.33
CA TYR A 112 22.49 0.83 2.34
C TYR A 112 23.88 1.48 2.28
N GLY A 113 24.29 1.94 1.10
CA GLY A 113 25.52 2.72 0.93
C GLY A 113 26.81 1.98 1.29
N LEU A 114 26.83 0.65 1.15
CA LEU A 114 28.00 -0.18 1.40
C LEU A 114 28.72 -0.55 0.10
N VAL A 115 30.05 -0.54 0.15
CA VAL A 115 30.93 -0.98 -0.93
C VAL A 115 31.97 -1.96 -0.39
N GLU A 116 32.20 -3.05 -1.13
CA GLU A 116 33.19 -4.05 -0.77
C GLU A 116 34.60 -3.59 -1.19
N TYR A 117 35.58 -3.69 -0.27
CA TYR A 117 36.98 -3.47 -0.63
C TYR A 117 38.00 -4.29 0.19
N PRO A 118 39.08 -4.79 -0.42
CA PRO A 118 39.19 -5.11 -1.85
C PRO A 118 38.05 -6.02 -2.29
N LYS A 119 37.67 -6.00 -3.58
CA LYS A 119 36.59 -6.87 -4.08
C LYS A 119 36.89 -8.35 -3.79
N GLY A 120 35.92 -9.07 -3.27
CA GLY A 120 36.06 -10.47 -2.80
C GLY A 120 36.69 -10.62 -1.42
N SER A 121 36.92 -9.53 -0.66
CA SER A 121 37.44 -9.60 0.71
C SER A 121 36.37 -9.99 1.73
N GLY A 122 35.10 -9.79 1.40
CA GLY A 122 33.99 -9.85 2.34
C GLY A 122 33.98 -8.69 3.35
N ASN A 123 34.87 -7.69 3.22
CA ASN A 123 34.88 -6.50 4.07
C ASN A 123 34.13 -5.35 3.38
N TRP A 124 33.12 -4.84 4.07
CA TRP A 124 32.25 -3.79 3.57
C TRP A 124 32.47 -2.50 4.35
N TYR A 125 32.60 -1.41 3.59
CA TYR A 125 32.82 -0.06 4.08
C TYR A 125 31.70 0.82 3.60
N HIS A 126 31.43 1.91 4.32
CA HIS A 126 30.54 2.95 3.81
C HIS A 126 31.11 3.57 2.53
N GLU A 127 30.27 3.84 1.55
CA GLU A 127 30.65 4.44 0.26
C GLU A 127 31.41 5.78 0.42
N GLY A 128 31.10 6.52 1.48
CA GLY A 128 31.78 7.76 1.85
C GLY A 128 33.14 7.59 2.57
N ASP A 129 33.49 6.40 3.07
CA ASP A 129 34.78 6.15 3.72
C ASP A 129 35.85 5.82 2.67
N THR A 130 36.35 6.87 2.00
CA THR A 130 37.37 6.75 0.96
C THR A 130 38.70 6.20 1.48
N ASN A 131 38.99 6.37 2.77
CA ASN A 131 40.21 5.87 3.41
C ASN A 131 40.07 4.43 3.91
N ARG A 132 38.85 3.90 3.97
CA ARG A 132 38.53 2.52 4.36
C ARG A 132 39.07 2.17 5.74
N ASN A 133 38.89 3.10 6.66
CA ASN A 133 39.37 2.99 8.03
C ASN A 133 38.43 2.17 8.90
N PHE A 134 37.13 2.13 8.56
CA PHE A 134 36.10 1.55 9.40
C PHE A 134 35.27 0.52 8.66
N VAL A 135 35.56 -0.77 8.90
CA VAL A 135 34.74 -1.87 8.42
C VAL A 135 33.38 -1.81 9.13
N GLN A 136 32.30 -1.77 8.35
CA GLN A 136 30.94 -1.76 8.87
C GLN A 136 30.34 -3.17 8.93
N TYR A 137 30.69 -4.02 7.98
CA TYR A 137 30.21 -5.40 7.93
C TYR A 137 31.29 -6.34 7.37
N THR A 138 31.25 -7.59 7.82
CA THR A 138 32.15 -8.64 7.34
C THR A 138 31.34 -9.90 7.01
N GLY A 139 31.36 -10.30 5.74
CA GLY A 139 30.58 -11.43 5.24
C GLY A 139 30.17 -11.26 3.77
N THR A 140 29.33 -12.18 3.30
CA THR A 140 28.75 -12.12 1.95
C THR A 140 27.45 -11.32 2.00
N LEU A 141 27.36 -10.27 1.20
CA LEU A 141 26.11 -9.56 0.96
C LEU A 141 25.72 -9.69 -0.51
N VAL A 142 24.42 -9.86 -0.77
CA VAL A 142 23.84 -9.94 -2.11
C VAL A 142 23.31 -8.55 -2.50
N PRO A 143 23.71 -7.99 -3.65
CA PRO A 143 23.17 -6.72 -4.11
C PRO A 143 21.73 -6.88 -4.57
N VAL A 144 20.87 -5.92 -4.22
CA VAL A 144 19.50 -5.79 -4.70
C VAL A 144 19.37 -4.47 -5.44
N THR A 145 18.90 -4.52 -6.68
CA THR A 145 18.67 -3.36 -7.52
C THR A 145 17.38 -2.63 -7.13
N ARG A 146 17.22 -1.37 -7.53
CA ARG A 146 15.98 -0.61 -7.26
C ARG A 146 14.75 -1.29 -7.87
N ILE A 147 14.89 -1.89 -9.06
CA ILE A 147 13.77 -2.59 -9.70
C ILE A 147 13.37 -3.85 -8.95
N GLU A 148 14.34 -4.65 -8.48
CA GLU A 148 14.05 -5.84 -7.67
C GLU A 148 13.31 -5.46 -6.38
N ASP A 149 13.77 -4.40 -5.68
CA ASP A 149 13.09 -3.93 -4.46
C ASP A 149 11.65 -3.44 -4.71
N GLU A 150 11.38 -2.78 -5.84
CA GLU A 150 10.03 -2.33 -6.19
C GLU A 150 9.12 -3.49 -6.64
N ILE A 151 9.69 -4.54 -7.25
CA ILE A 151 8.96 -5.77 -7.55
C ILE A 151 8.60 -6.49 -6.25
N ASP A 152 9.54 -6.64 -5.33
CA ASP A 152 9.31 -7.28 -4.02
C ASP A 152 8.20 -6.56 -3.24
N LYS A 153 8.24 -5.21 -3.18
CA LYS A 153 7.17 -4.40 -2.59
C LYS A 153 5.83 -4.57 -3.27
N ASN A 154 5.81 -4.76 -4.59
CA ASN A 154 4.57 -5.00 -5.32
C ASN A 154 4.03 -6.41 -5.06
N ASP A 155 4.92 -7.38 -4.86
CA ASP A 155 4.56 -8.75 -4.50
C ASP A 155 4.01 -8.86 -3.09
N GLU A 156 4.52 -8.07 -2.13
CA GLU A 156 3.94 -7.94 -0.79
C GLU A 156 2.47 -7.47 -0.84
N LYS A 157 2.09 -6.63 -1.81
CA LYS A 157 0.71 -6.15 -2.01
C LYS A 157 -0.24 -7.20 -2.59
N LYS A 158 0.26 -8.37 -3.00
CA LYS A 158 -0.58 -9.47 -3.50
C LYS A 158 -1.39 -10.11 -2.38
N THR A 159 -0.96 -10.01 -1.13
CA THR A 159 -1.73 -10.49 0.01
C THR A 159 -2.51 -9.33 0.59
N ILE A 160 -3.84 -9.38 0.53
CA ILE A 160 -4.71 -8.35 1.10
C ILE A 160 -5.57 -8.92 2.23
N GLU A 161 -5.94 -8.06 3.17
CA GLU A 161 -6.94 -8.37 4.19
C GLU A 161 -8.33 -7.99 3.68
N ILE A 162 -9.31 -8.86 3.93
CA ILE A 162 -10.71 -8.66 3.55
C ILE A 162 -11.65 -8.94 4.71
N ILE A 163 -12.81 -8.30 4.70
CA ILE A 163 -13.94 -8.70 5.55
C ILE A 163 -14.55 -9.97 4.95
N LYS A 164 -14.91 -10.94 5.78
CA LYS A 164 -15.56 -12.18 5.29
C LYS A 164 -16.78 -11.83 4.42
N PRO A 165 -16.94 -12.45 3.23
CA PRO A 165 -18.09 -12.18 2.37
C PRO A 165 -19.45 -12.36 3.04
N ASN A 166 -19.56 -13.27 4.03
CA ASN A 166 -20.80 -13.50 4.76
C ASN A 166 -21.15 -12.38 5.76
N ASP A 167 -20.17 -11.56 6.15
CA ASP A 167 -20.34 -10.50 7.15
C ASP A 167 -20.46 -9.11 6.53
N ILE A 168 -20.28 -8.98 5.20
CA ILE A 168 -20.28 -7.68 4.51
C ILE A 168 -21.59 -6.92 4.66
N ASP A 169 -22.74 -7.60 4.58
CA ASP A 169 -24.05 -6.96 4.69
C ASP A 169 -24.23 -6.36 6.09
N ARG A 170 -23.86 -7.13 7.13
CA ARG A 170 -23.90 -6.68 8.53
C ARG A 170 -22.94 -5.52 8.76
N PHE A 171 -21.76 -5.57 8.15
CA PHE A 171 -20.78 -4.48 8.21
C PHE A 171 -21.36 -3.18 7.65
N LEU A 172 -21.96 -3.23 6.45
CA LEU A 172 -22.56 -2.07 5.80
C LEU A 172 -23.73 -1.49 6.61
N GLU A 173 -24.56 -2.34 7.22
CA GLU A 173 -25.63 -1.89 8.12
C GLU A 173 -25.06 -1.10 9.31
N LEU A 174 -24.02 -1.61 9.97
CA LEU A 174 -23.40 -0.95 11.12
C LEU A 174 -22.73 0.38 10.74
N VAL A 175 -22.06 0.44 9.59
CA VAL A 175 -21.48 1.70 9.08
C VAL A 175 -22.57 2.75 8.84
N ASN A 176 -23.66 2.37 8.16
CA ASN A 176 -24.79 3.27 7.92
C ASN A 176 -25.44 3.75 9.22
N ASP A 177 -25.58 2.87 10.21
CA ASP A 177 -26.08 3.22 11.53
C ASP A 177 -25.20 4.26 12.25
N GLN A 178 -23.86 4.15 12.17
CA GLN A 178 -22.96 5.14 12.74
C GLN A 178 -23.06 6.48 12.02
N ILE A 179 -23.13 6.46 10.69
CA ILE A 179 -23.31 7.66 9.86
C ILE A 179 -24.58 8.42 10.28
N GLU A 180 -25.70 7.72 10.43
CA GLU A 180 -26.96 8.34 10.84
C GLU A 180 -26.96 8.84 12.29
N ARG A 181 -26.24 8.17 13.20
CA ARG A 181 -26.07 8.63 14.58
C ARG A 181 -25.29 9.93 14.67
N VAL A 182 -24.16 10.02 13.95
CA VAL A 182 -23.33 11.24 13.95
C VAL A 182 -24.08 12.41 13.33
N LYS A 183 -24.81 12.19 12.22
CA LYS A 183 -25.70 13.20 11.62
C LYS A 183 -26.76 13.75 12.58
N LYS A 184 -27.31 12.90 13.46
CA LYS A 184 -28.31 13.33 14.47
C LYS A 184 -27.68 14.14 15.59
N ASN A 185 -26.50 13.76 16.06
CA ASN A 185 -25.81 14.43 17.17
C ASN A 185 -25.21 15.78 16.76
N GLY A 186 -24.80 15.96 15.50
CA GLY A 186 -24.25 17.22 14.97
C GLY A 186 -25.27 18.32 14.64
N LYS A 187 -26.58 18.07 14.83
CA LYS A 187 -27.66 19.03 14.58
C LYS A 187 -28.11 19.83 15.82
N ASN A 188 -27.37 19.76 16.93
CA ASN A 188 -27.60 20.56 18.14
C ASN A 188 -26.59 21.70 18.27
#